data_AF-A0A0T5X7N3-F1
#
_entry.id   AF-A0A0T5X7N3-F1
#
_cell.length_a   1.000
_cell.length_b   1.000
_cell.length_c   1.000
_cell.angle_alpha   90.00
_cell.angle_beta   90.00
_cell.angle_gamma   90.00
#
_symmetry.space_group_name_H-M   'P 1'
#
loop_
_entity.id
_entity.type
_entity.pdbx_description
1 polymer ?
#
loop_
_entity_poly.entity_id
_entity_poly.type
_entity_poly.pdbx_seq_one_letter_code
_entity_poly.pdbx_strand_id
1 'polypeptide(L)' 'MGLSVSDAVRLLLVRIAEDGRFPFDLEVPNARTRKAMVELEQGGGISKGSIEDAFADLGL' A
#
# COMPACT_ATOMS: atom_id res chain seq x y z
N MET A 1 13.45 26.81 14.21
CA MET A 1 13.29 25.35 14.30
C MET A 1 14.20 24.74 13.25
N GLY A 2 15.39 24.30 13.65
CA GLY A 2 16.60 24.27 12.81
C GLY A 2 17.15 22.87 12.54
N LEU A 3 16.51 22.15 11.62
CA LEU A 3 17.11 20.99 10.96
C LEU A 3 17.39 21.38 9.51
N SER A 4 18.59 21.07 9.02
CA SER A 4 18.83 21.16 7.58
C SER A 4 18.09 20.03 6.85
N VAL A 5 17.86 20.19 5.54
CA VAL A 5 17.28 19.13 4.71
C VAL A 5 18.10 17.84 4.84
N SER A 6 19.43 17.98 4.83
CA SER A 6 20.33 16.84 4.98
C SER A 6 20.17 16.14 6.33
N ASP A 7 19.90 16.88 7.41
CA ASP A 7 19.70 16.29 8.74
C ASP A 7 18.34 15.57 8.81
N ALA A 8 17.30 16.15 8.22
CA ALA A 8 15.99 15.48 8.12
C ALA A 8 16.08 14.16 7.33
N VAL A 9 16.80 14.15 6.21
CA VAL A 9 17.00 12.93 5.40
C VAL A 9 17.79 11.87 6.17
N ARG A 10 18.84 12.26 6.91
CA ARG A 10 19.61 11.31 7.74
C ARG A 10 18.76 10.68 8.83
N LEU A 11 17.95 11.48 9.53
CA LEU A 11 17.03 10.98 10.56
C LEU A 11 15.98 10.03 9.99
N LEU A 12 15.43 10.34 8.81
CA LEU A 12 14.51 9.46 8.09
C LEU A 12 15.14 8.09 7.81
N LEU A 13 16.38 8.07 7.27
CA LEU A 13 17.06 6.82 6.93
C LEU A 13 17.40 5.98 8.17
N VAL A 14 17.83 6.61 9.27
CA VAL A 14 18.05 5.91 10.55
C VAL A 14 16.76 5.24 11.00
N ARG A 15 15.64 5.97 10.99
CA ARG A 15 14.35 5.44 11.44
C ARG A 15 13.89 4.27 10.58
N ILE A 16 14.09 4.32 9.26
CA ILE A 16 13.76 3.22 8.34
C ILE A 16 14.61 1.98 8.63
N ALA A 17 15.92 2.16 8.89
CA ALA A 17 16.81 1.05 9.19
C ALA A 17 16.43 0.35 10.52
N GLU A 18 16.00 1.10 11.52
CA GLU A 18 15.58 0.56 12.82
C GLU A 18 14.19 -0.13 12.77
N ASP A 19 13.22 0.48 12.10
CA ASP A 19 11.84 -0.02 12.08
C ASP A 19 11.55 -1.01 10.95
N GLY A 20 12.42 -1.09 9.94
CA GLY A 20 12.18 -1.90 8.74
C GLY A 20 11.03 -1.40 7.86
N ARG A 21 10.53 -0.17 8.11
CA ARG A 21 9.43 0.44 7.38
C ARG A 21 9.54 1.96 7.36
N PHE A 22 8.75 2.60 6.51
CA PHE A 22 8.66 4.05 6.51
C PHE A 22 7.96 4.56 7.79
N PRO A 23 8.40 5.71 8.34
CA PRO A 23 7.83 6.28 9.56
C PRO A 23 6.49 6.99 9.34
N PHE A 24 5.92 6.88 8.15
CA PHE A 24 4.61 7.37 7.76
C PHE A 24 3.94 6.31 6.89
N ASP A 25 2.62 6.27 6.95
CA ASP A 25 1.84 5.38 6.11
C ASP A 25 2.01 5.77 4.64
N LEU A 26 2.64 4.89 3.87
CA LEU A 26 2.72 4.98 2.42
C LEU A 26 1.40 4.60 1.74
N GLU A 27 0.32 4.49 2.53
CA GLU A 27 -0.99 3.97 2.15
C GLU A 27 -1.76 4.82 1.14
N VAL A 28 -1.15 5.86 0.54
CA VAL A 28 -1.77 6.57 -0.56
C VAL A 28 -1.82 5.61 -1.76
N PRO A 29 -3.01 5.07 -2.12
CA PRO A 29 -3.07 4.09 -3.18
C PRO A 29 -2.64 4.75 -4.47
N ASN A 30 -1.80 4.10 -5.27
CA ASN A 30 -1.36 4.66 -6.54
C ASN A 30 -2.55 4.84 -7.51
N ALA A 31 -2.34 5.55 -8.62
CA ALA A 31 -3.43 5.85 -9.56
C ALA A 31 -4.17 4.61 -10.08
N ARG A 32 -3.45 3.51 -10.32
CA ARG A 32 -4.06 2.24 -10.75
C ARG A 32 -4.91 1.63 -9.62
N THR A 33 -4.41 1.60 -8.39
CA THR A 33 -5.15 1.07 -7.24
C THR A 33 -6.41 1.89 -6.99
N ARG A 34 -6.33 3.23 -7.04
CA ARG A 34 -7.52 4.09 -6.91
C ARG A 34 -8.57 3.82 -7.99
N LYS A 35 -8.14 3.62 -9.24
CA LYS A 35 -9.06 3.27 -10.33
C LYS A 35 -9.78 1.94 -10.05
N ALA A 36 -9.04 0.92 -9.61
CA ALA A 36 -9.62 -0.37 -9.25
C ALA A 36 -10.59 -0.26 -8.06
N MET A 37 -10.29 0.59 -7.06
CA MET A 37 -11.22 0.84 -5.93
C MET A 37 -12.53 1.47 -6.41
N VAL A 38 -12.46 2.48 -7.30
CA VAL A 38 -13.66 3.11 -7.88
C VAL A 38 -14.49 2.10 -8.70
N GLU A 39 -13.82 1.23 -9.46
CA GLU A 39 -14.49 0.16 -10.21
C GLU A 39 -15.21 -0.83 -9.29
N LEU A 40 -14.58 -1.22 -8.17
CA LEU A 40 -15.21 -2.06 -7.15
C LEU A 40 -16.41 -1.36 -6.50
N GLU A 41 -16.30 -0.08 -6.15
CA GLU A 41 -17.41 0.71 -5.59
C GLU A 41 -18.61 0.83 -6.55
N GLN A 42 -18.34 0.82 -7.86
CA GLN A 42 -19.36 0.83 -8.91
C GLN A 42 -19.96 -0.57 -9.19
N GLY A 43 -19.52 -1.60 -8.47
CA GLY A 43 -20.01 -2.97 -8.60
C GLY A 43 -19.27 -3.82 -9.64
N GLY A 44 -18.12 -3.37 -10.14
CA GLY A 44 -17.29 -4.08 -11.13
C GLY A 44 -16.42 -5.22 -10.58
N GLY A 45 -16.69 -5.68 -9.36
CA GLY A 45 -15.90 -6.73 -8.70
C GLY A 45 -16.37 -8.15 -9.00
N ILE A 46 -15.47 -9.12 -8.83
CA ILE A 46 -15.80 -10.55 -8.90
C ILE A 46 -15.97 -11.05 -7.46
N SER A 47 -17.14 -11.59 -7.14
CA SER A 47 -17.37 -12.31 -5.89
C SER A 47 -17.36 -13.81 -6.14
N LYS A 48 -16.64 -14.57 -5.30
CA LYS A 48 -16.61 -16.03 -5.33
C LYS A 48 -17.29 -16.57 -4.07
N GLY A 49 -18.01 -17.69 -4.21
CA GLY A 49 -18.83 -18.26 -3.14
C GLY A 49 -18.08 -19.13 -2.15
N SER A 50 -16.88 -19.62 -2.51
CA SER A 50 -16.03 -20.43 -1.63
C SER A 50 -14.58 -20.00 -1.73
N ILE A 51 -13.81 -20.33 -0.69
CA ILE A 51 -12.37 -20.08 -0.65
C ILE A 51 -11.68 -20.91 -1.73
N GLU A 52 -12.05 -22.18 -1.90
CA GLU A 52 -11.46 -23.09 -2.89
C GLU A 52 -11.62 -22.55 -4.32
N ASP A 53 -12.80 -22.02 -4.66
CA ASP A 53 -13.07 -21.43 -5.97
C ASP A 53 -12.27 -20.14 -6.22
N ALA A 54 -12.00 -19.36 -5.16
CA ALA A 54 -11.19 -18.16 -5.25
C ALA A 54 -9.71 -18.49 -5.47
N PHE A 55 -9.18 -19.50 -4.78
CA PHE A 55 -7.80 -19.95 -4.97
C PHE A 55 -7.59 -20.56 -6.36
N ALA A 56 -8.53 -21.40 -6.82
CA ALA A 56 -8.49 -21.96 -8.17
C ALA A 56 -8.50 -20.88 -9.28
N ASP A 57 -9.30 -19.81 -9.11
CA ASP A 57 -9.35 -18.66 -10.03
C ASP A 57 -8.04 -17.86 -10.06
N LEU A 58 -7.35 -17.78 -8.91
CA LEU A 58 -6.05 -17.12 -8.76
C LEU A 58 -4.86 -17.99 -9.19
N GLY A 59 -5.09 -19.28 -9.48
CA GLY A 59 -4.04 -20.24 -9.81
C GLY A 59 -3.12 -20.57 -8.64
N LEU A 60 -3.63 -20.46 -7.41
CA LEU A 60 -2.95 -20.75 -6.15
C LEU A 60 -3.38 -22.09 -5.55
#